data_AF-A0A1J5PMC0-F1
#
_entry.id   AF-A0A1J5PMC0-F1
#
_cell.length_a   1.000
_cell.length_b   1.000
_cell.length_c   1.000
_cell.angle_alpha   90.00
_cell.angle_beta   90.00
_cell.angle_gamma   90.00
#
_symmetry.space_group_name_H-M   'P 1'
#
loop_
_entity.id
_entity.type
_entity.pdbx_description
1 polymer ?
#
loop_
_entity_poly.entity_id
_entity_poly.type
_entity_poly.pdbx_seq_one_letter_code
_entity_poly.pdbx_strand_id
1 'polypeptide(L)' 'MTFSGHVHVNTSQNYHATAPHLEVALDKSRVVATGGVMTTAPIGRITSERMRITVDPKAPDAYVLVFDGAVDLFFKPGG' A
#
# COMPACT_ATOMS: atom_id res chain seq x y z
N MET A 1 -15.67 3.64 2.28
CA MET A 1 -15.48 4.74 1.31
C MET A 1 -14.69 4.19 0.12
N THR A 2 -14.99 4.66 -1.09
CA THR A 2 -14.31 4.22 -2.33
C THR A 2 -13.87 5.43 -3.13
N PHE A 3 -12.65 5.40 -3.64
CA PHE A 3 -12.04 6.42 -4.49
C PHE A 3 -11.56 5.78 -5.79
N SER A 4 -11.70 6.51 -6.89
CA SER A 4 -11.32 6.05 -8.23
C SER A 4 -10.63 7.17 -9.00
N GLY A 5 -9.70 6.81 -9.90
CA GLY A 5 -8.81 7.75 -10.57
C GLY A 5 -7.39 7.66 -9.98
N HIS A 6 -6.47 8.54 -10.37
CA HIS A 6 -5.09 8.53 -9.85
C HIS A 6 -5.05 8.79 -8.34
N VAL A 7 -5.21 7.75 -7.51
CA VAL A 7 -5.19 7.86 -6.06
C VAL A 7 -3.76 7.78 -5.56
N HIS A 8 -3.42 8.64 -4.60
CA HIS A 8 -2.12 8.67 -3.93
C HIS A 8 -2.28 8.28 -2.46
N VAL A 9 -1.48 7.33 -1.99
CA VAL A 9 -1.40 6.94 -0.59
C VAL A 9 0.00 7.24 -0.09
N ASN A 10 0.11 8.13 0.89
CA ASN A 10 1.38 8.48 1.54
C ASN A 10 1.34 7.98 2.99
N THR A 11 2.36 7.24 3.40
CA THR A 11 2.51 6.83 4.81
C THR A 11 3.68 7.60 5.44
N SER A 12 3.66 7.71 6.77
CA SER A 12 4.71 8.39 7.54
C SER A 12 6.10 7.73 7.43
N GLN A 13 6.18 6.52 6.87
CA GLN A 13 7.41 5.75 6.70
C GLN A 13 8.01 5.94 5.28
N ASN A 14 7.65 7.02 4.59
CA ASN A 14 8.06 7.33 3.21
C ASN A 14 7.64 6.27 2.18
N TYR A 15 6.46 5.64 2.38
CA TYR A 15 5.82 4.87 1.32
C TYR A 15 4.87 5.77 0.55
N HIS A 16 5.05 5.79 -0.77
CA HIS A 16 4.23 6.55 -1.71
C HIS A 16 3.65 5.58 -2.73
N ALA A 17 2.38 5.24 -2.61
CA ALA A 17 1.68 4.33 -3.53
C ALA A 17 0.72 5.09 -4.43
N THR A 18 0.65 4.69 -5.70
CA THR A 18 -0.37 5.11 -6.64
C THR A 18 -1.17 3.92 -7.14
N ALA A 19 -2.48 4.10 -7.30
CA ALA A 19 -3.39 3.07 -7.81
C ALA A 19 -4.63 3.70 -8.47
N PRO A 20 -5.29 3.00 -9.42
CA PRO A 20 -6.55 3.44 -10.01
C PRO A 20 -7.74 3.42 -9.05
N HIS A 21 -7.73 2.55 -8.04
CA HIS A 21 -8.85 2.35 -7.12
C HIS A 21 -8.36 2.21 -5.69
N LEU A 22 -9.10 2.82 -4.75
CA LEU A 22 -8.84 2.73 -3.32
C LEU A 22 -10.15 2.52 -2.55
N GLU A 23 -10.21 1.50 -1.72
CA GLU A 23 -11.27 1.25 -0.76
C GLU A 23 -10.74 1.49 0.65
N VAL A 24 -11.50 2.24 1.47
CA VAL A 24 -11.14 2.60 2.83
C VAL A 24 -12.29 2.28 3.77
N ALA A 25 -12.01 1.51 4.81
CA ALA A 25 -12.91 1.23 5.93
C ALA A 25 -12.24 1.71 7.22
N LEU A 26 -12.54 2.95 7.61
CA LEU A 26 -11.92 3.63 8.76
C LEU A 26 -12.30 2.99 10.09
N ASP A 27 -13.52 2.45 10.18
CA ASP A 27 -14.03 1.67 11.32
C ASP A 27 -13.21 0.41 11.60
N LYS A 28 -12.56 -0.12 10.56
CA LYS A 28 -11.77 -1.36 10.59
C LYS A 28 -10.28 -1.10 10.39
N SER A 29 -9.86 0.17 10.34
CA SER A 29 -8.48 0.55 10.01
C SER A 29 -7.93 -0.21 8.81
N ARG A 30 -8.75 -0.33 7.76
CA ARG A 30 -8.47 -1.12 6.55
C ARG A 30 -8.44 -0.25 5.31
N VAL A 31 -7.38 -0.39 4.52
CA VAL A 31 -7.22 0.26 3.21
C VAL A 31 -6.87 -0.81 2.18
N VAL A 32 -7.49 -0.76 0.99
CA VAL A 32 -7.23 -1.67 -0.13
C VAL A 32 -7.06 -0.85 -1.40
N ALA A 33 -5.91 -0.95 -2.06
CA ALA A 33 -5.68 -0.36 -3.38
C ALA A 33 -5.62 -1.45 -4.44
N THR A 34 -6.23 -1.24 -5.60
CA THR A 34 -6.34 -2.24 -6.70
C THR A 34 -6.21 -1.60 -8.07
N GLY A 35 -6.05 -2.44 -9.09
CA GLY A 35 -5.96 -2.02 -10.50
C GLY A 35 -4.53 -1.83 -11.00
N GLY A 36 -3.54 -2.40 -10.30
CA GLY A 36 -2.13 -2.11 -10.52
C GLY A 36 -1.67 -1.02 -9.58
N VAL A 37 -0.87 -1.41 -8.60
CA VAL A 37 -0.32 -0.54 -7.56
C VAL A 37 1.16 -0.35 -7.81
N MET A 38 1.60 0.91 -7.79
CA MET A 38 3.00 1.28 -7.89
C MET A 38 3.40 2.02 -6.63
N THR A 39 4.37 1.47 -5.90
CA THR A 39 4.81 2.02 -4.62
C THR A 39 6.29 2.35 -4.64
N THR A 40 6.64 3.58 -4.30
CA THR A 40 8.00 3.95 -3.92
C THR A 40 8.13 3.77 -2.42
N ALA A 41 9.15 3.05 -1.99
CA ALA A 41 9.47 2.77 -0.59
C ALA A 41 10.96 3.07 -0.34
N PRO A 42 11.41 3.18 0.92
CA PRO A 42 12.82 3.40 1.24
C PRO A 42 13.76 2.35 0.64
N ILE A 43 13.28 1.12 0.47
CA ILE A 43 14.04 -0.01 -0.07
C ILE A 43 14.09 -0.06 -1.61
N GLY A 44 13.31 0.79 -2.30
CA GLY A 44 13.20 0.78 -3.76
C GLY A 44 11.76 0.97 -4.26
N ARG A 45 11.41 0.29 -5.37
CA ARG A 45 10.10 0.40 -5.99
C ARG A 45 9.40 -0.95 -6.03
N ILE A 46 8.15 -1.00 -5.60
CA ILE A 46 7.30 -2.19 -5.61
C ILE A 46 6.20 -1.96 -6.65
N THR A 47 5.95 -2.96 -7.49
CA THR A 47 4.73 -3.04 -8.30
C THR A 47 3.96 -4.28 -7.92
N SER A 48 2.63 -4.19 -7.92
CA SER A 48 1.74 -5.28 -7.52
C SER A 48 0.34 -5.09 -8.11
N GLU A 49 -0.52 -6.09 -8.06
CA GLU A 49 -1.92 -5.92 -8.47
C GLU A 49 -2.75 -5.24 -7.39
N ARG A 50 -2.41 -5.52 -6.12
CA ARG A 50 -3.13 -5.06 -4.94
C ARG A 50 -2.18 -4.73 -3.80
N MET A 51 -2.55 -3.69 -3.05
CA MET A 51 -1.95 -3.33 -1.77
C MET A 51 -3.03 -3.29 -0.68
N ARG A 52 -2.69 -3.74 0.53
CA ARG A 52 -3.59 -3.74 1.69
C ARG A 52 -2.89 -3.23 2.93
N ILE A 53 -3.54 -2.34 3.66
CA ILE A 53 -3.15 -1.91 5.00
C ILE A 53 -4.20 -2.40 5.98
N THR A 54 -3.78 -3.10 7.03
CA THR A 54 -4.63 -3.56 8.14
C THR A 54 -3.87 -3.44 9.45
N VAL A 55 -4.58 -3.37 10.57
CA VAL A 55 -3.99 -3.52 11.91
C VAL A 55 -3.36 -4.92 12.04
N ASP A 56 -2.20 -5.01 12.69
CA ASP A 56 -1.60 -6.30 13.02
C ASP A 56 -2.43 -6.99 14.12
N PRO A 57 -3.01 -8.19 13.88
CA PRO A 57 -3.78 -8.90 14.88
C PRO A 57 -2.96 -9.30 16.12
N LYS A 58 -1.61 -9.32 16.03
CA LYS A 58 -0.70 -9.62 17.13
C LYS A 58 -0.14 -8.36 17.81
N ALA A 59 -0.29 -7.18 17.18
CA ALA A 59 0.18 -5.91 17.69
C ALA A 59 -0.81 -4.79 17.31
N PRO A 60 -1.83 -4.51 18.15
CA PRO A 60 -2.93 -3.61 17.81
C PRO A 60 -2.53 -2.16 17.44
N ASP A 61 -1.34 -1.73 17.87
CA ASP A 61 -0.79 -0.40 17.56
C ASP A 61 0.10 -0.38 16.29
N ALA A 62 0.24 -1.53 15.63
CA ALA A 62 1.02 -1.70 14.41
C ALA A 62 0.12 -1.94 13.20
N TYR A 63 0.64 -1.58 12.02
CA TYR A 63 -0.02 -1.78 10.74
C TYR A 63 0.81 -2.72 9.88
N VAL A 64 0.15 -3.66 9.23
CA VAL A 64 0.74 -4.55 8.24
C VAL A 64 0.40 -4.03 6.86
N LEU A 65 1.44 -3.82 6.05
CA LEU A 65 1.33 -3.49 4.64
C LEU A 65 1.60 -4.76 3.82
N VAL A 66 0.60 -5.20 3.06
CA VAL A 66 0.67 -6.40 2.21
C VAL A 66 0.56 -6.00 0.75
N PHE A 67 1.44 -6.53 -0.08
CA PHE A 67 1.36 -6.47 -1.54
C PHE A 67 1.02 -7.87 -2.05
N ASP A 68 -0.02 -8.00 -2.87
CA ASP A 68 -0.49 -9.28 -3.41
C ASP A 68 -0.57 -9.24 -4.95
N GLY A 69 -0.57 -10.44 -5.54
CA GLY A 69 -0.64 -10.65 -6.98
C GLY A 69 0.75 -10.75 -7.61
N ALA A 70 0.88 -10.30 -8.86
CA ALA A 70 2.16 -10.20 -9.54
C ALA A 70 3.03 -9.11 -8.89
N VAL A 71 3.78 -9.49 -7.85
CA VAL A 71 4.65 -8.58 -7.10
C VAL A 71 6.06 -8.57 -7.71
N ASP A 72 6.53 -7.38 -8.06
CA ASP A 72 7.93 -7.13 -8.45
C ASP A 72 8.52 -6.03 -7.57
N LEU A 73 9.70 -6.32 -6.99
CA LEU A 73 10.47 -5.38 -6.18
C LEU A 73 11.77 -5.04 -6.91
N PHE A 74 11.82 -3.82 -7.43
CA PHE A 74 13.07 -3.22 -7.85
C PHE A 74 13.80 -2.64 -6.64
N PHE A 75 14.76 -3.41 -6.13
CA PHE A 75 15.56 -3.04 -4.97
C PHE A 75 16.59 -1.94 -5.30
N LYS A 76 16.67 -0.91 -4.46
CA LYS A 76 17.69 0.15 -4.52
C LYS A 76 18.37 0.30 -3.15
N PRO A 77 19.57 -0.26 -2.95
CA PRO A 77 20.31 -0.04 -1.71
C PRO A 77 20.88 1.39 -1.67
N GLY A 78 20.69 2.09 -0.55
CA GLY A 78 21.35 3.37 -0.25
C GLY A 78 20.56 4.66 -0.53
N GLY A 79 19.24 4.65 -0.31
CA GLY A 79 18.43 5.89 -0.29
C GLY A 79 18.83 6.87 0.80
#